data_AF-A0A536Z033-F1
#
_entry.id   AF-A0A536Z033-F1
#
_cell.length_a   1.000
_cell.length_b   1.000
_cell.length_c   1.000
_cell.angle_alpha   90.00
_cell.angle_beta   90.00
_cell.angle_gamma   90.00
#
_symmetry.space_group_name_H-M   'P 1'
#
loop_
_entity.id
_entity.type
_entity.pdbx_description
1 polymer ?
#
loop_
_entity_poly.entity_id
_entity_poly.type
_entity_poly.pdbx_seq_one_letter_code
_entity_poly.pdbx_strand_id
1 'polypeptide(L)'
;DDGMNGFELWKTNGTPGNAVLVKDINPLIGDSSPSGFTVFNNALYFSADRAAGAELWKSDGTTGATVRVGAVSLVSGLTVFNNALYFSASDGVAGIELWKTDVAGSTVQVKGINNTTLGAPNALTVLNNALLFSADDGMTGRELWRTDGSGTMRVKDICPGSCDGLPVLVP
;
A
#
# COMPACT_ATOMS: atom_id res chain seq x y z
N ASP A 1 -20.30 0.20 9.26
CA ASP A 1 -21.34 -0.80 9.00
C ASP A 1 -22.70 -0.18 9.27
N ASP A 2 -23.59 -0.24 8.28
CA ASP A 2 -25.00 0.20 8.37
C ASP A 2 -25.97 -0.98 8.58
N GLY A 3 -25.45 -2.19 8.75
CA GLY A 3 -26.22 -3.42 8.90
C GLY A 3 -26.77 -3.99 7.58
N MET A 4 -26.51 -3.36 6.43
CA MET A 4 -26.94 -3.83 5.11
C MET A 4 -25.77 -4.11 4.17
N ASN A 5 -24.72 -3.30 4.23
CA ASN A 5 -23.60 -3.33 3.28
C ASN A 5 -22.26 -3.69 3.93
N GLY A 6 -22.21 -3.98 5.23
CA GLY A 6 -20.95 -4.28 5.92
C GLY A 6 -20.02 -3.06 6.13
N PHE A 7 -18.74 -3.32 6.41
CA PHE A 7 -17.69 -2.31 6.58
C PHE A 7 -17.18 -1.79 5.24
N GLU A 8 -17.80 -0.71 4.77
CA GLU A 8 -17.52 -0.09 3.47
C GLU A 8 -16.89 1.31 3.55
N LEU A 9 -16.68 1.96 2.40
CA LEU A 9 -16.22 3.36 2.36
C LEU A 9 -17.40 4.32 2.60
N TRP A 10 -17.32 5.10 3.68
CA TRP A 10 -18.29 6.13 4.03
C TRP A 10 -17.65 7.51 4.04
N LYS A 11 -18.44 8.56 3.76
CA LYS A 11 -18.03 9.96 3.90
C LYS A 11 -19.00 10.74 4.77
N THR A 12 -18.50 11.77 5.45
CA THR A 12 -19.27 12.69 6.30
C THR A 12 -18.70 14.10 6.17
N ASN A 13 -19.49 15.11 6.50
CA ASN A 13 -18.99 16.50 6.66
C ASN A 13 -18.71 16.86 8.14
N GLY A 14 -18.77 15.87 9.06
CA GLY A 14 -18.62 16.07 10.50
C GLY A 14 -19.93 16.34 11.24
N THR A 15 -21.06 16.51 10.55
CA THR A 15 -22.37 16.65 11.21
C THR A 15 -22.88 15.27 11.65
N PRO A 16 -23.28 15.08 12.92
CA PRO A 16 -23.88 13.83 13.37
C PRO A 16 -25.04 13.39 12.46
N GLY A 17 -25.03 12.12 12.04
CA GLY A 17 -26.08 11.52 11.23
C GLY A 17 -26.00 11.78 9.72
N ASN A 18 -24.96 12.46 9.22
CA ASN A 18 -24.84 12.75 7.79
C ASN A 18 -23.85 11.86 7.03
N ALA A 19 -23.36 10.79 7.66
CA ALA A 19 -22.51 9.83 6.99
C ALA A 19 -23.30 9.16 5.85
N VAL A 20 -22.71 9.12 4.66
CA VAL A 20 -23.30 8.49 3.49
C VAL A 20 -22.32 7.48 2.89
N LEU A 21 -22.85 6.37 2.42
CA LEU A 21 -22.08 5.35 1.71
C LEU A 21 -21.51 5.99 0.44
N VAL A 22 -20.19 5.91 0.26
CA VAL A 22 -19.54 6.35 -0.97
C VAL A 22 -19.70 5.26 -2.02
N LYS A 23 -19.40 4.02 -1.65
CA LYS A 23 -19.50 2.85 -2.52
C LYS A 23 -19.54 1.58 -1.70
N ASP A 24 -20.42 0.67 -2.10
CA ASP A 24 -20.36 -0.74 -1.74
C ASP A 24 -19.28 -1.41 -2.61
N ILE A 25 -18.09 -1.57 -2.04
CA ILE A 25 -16.91 -2.10 -2.73
C ILE A 25 -16.95 -3.62 -2.77
N ASN A 26 -17.44 -4.27 -1.71
CA ASN A 26 -17.56 -5.73 -1.60
C ASN A 26 -19.03 -6.14 -1.40
N PRO A 27 -19.84 -6.19 -2.48
CA PRO A 27 -21.29 -6.33 -2.36
C PRO A 27 -21.76 -7.59 -1.64
N LEU A 28 -23.02 -7.54 -1.18
CA LEU A 28 -23.69 -8.53 -0.33
C LEU A 28 -23.29 -8.37 1.14
N ILE A 29 -23.03 -9.48 1.84
CA ILE A 29 -22.59 -9.48 3.24
C ILE A 29 -21.06 -9.42 3.37
N GLY A 30 -20.38 -8.93 2.32
CA GLY A 30 -18.92 -8.80 2.32
C GLY A 30 -18.50 -7.49 2.98
N ASP A 31 -17.44 -7.53 3.77
CA ASP A 31 -16.77 -6.32 4.22
C ASP A 31 -15.66 -5.96 3.23
N SER A 32 -15.50 -4.70 2.86
CA SER A 32 -14.30 -4.21 2.17
C SER A 32 -13.23 -3.67 3.12
N SER A 33 -13.52 -3.51 4.41
CA SER A 33 -12.58 -3.07 5.46
C SER A 33 -11.57 -1.98 5.02
N PRO A 34 -12.03 -0.81 4.49
CA PRO A 34 -11.12 0.19 3.96
C PRO A 34 -10.12 0.68 5.01
N SER A 35 -8.83 0.77 4.63
CA SER A 35 -7.74 1.11 5.54
C SER A 35 -6.59 1.83 4.83
N GLY A 36 -5.62 2.35 5.60
CA GLY A 36 -4.43 2.99 5.03
C GLY A 36 -4.69 4.31 4.29
N PHE A 37 -5.77 5.02 4.65
CA PHE A 37 -6.20 6.26 4.00
C PHE A 37 -5.07 7.28 3.80
N THR A 38 -4.78 7.59 2.54
CA THR A 38 -3.70 8.49 2.14
C THR A 38 -4.17 9.39 1.01
N VAL A 39 -4.02 10.71 1.17
CA VAL A 39 -4.33 11.65 0.09
C VAL A 39 -3.14 11.76 -0.85
N PHE A 40 -3.38 11.56 -2.15
CA PHE A 40 -2.39 11.72 -3.20
C PHE A 40 -3.06 12.26 -4.46
N ASN A 41 -2.45 13.27 -5.10
CA ASN A 41 -2.93 13.88 -6.33
C ASN A 41 -4.45 14.23 -6.32
N ASN A 42 -4.89 14.88 -5.24
CA ASN A 42 -6.28 15.29 -5.02
C ASN A 42 -7.32 14.14 -4.99
N ALA A 43 -6.90 12.92 -4.69
CA ALA A 43 -7.77 11.79 -4.43
C ALA A 43 -7.38 11.08 -3.13
N LEU A 44 -8.35 10.44 -2.49
CA LEU A 44 -8.14 9.56 -1.35
C LEU A 44 -7.79 8.17 -1.86
N TYR A 45 -6.60 7.67 -1.55
CA TYR A 45 -6.17 6.29 -1.80
C TYR A 45 -6.26 5.46 -0.52
N PHE A 46 -6.64 4.20 -0.66
CA PHE A 46 -6.82 3.28 0.47
C PHE A 46 -6.75 1.83 -0.01
N SER A 47 -6.46 0.91 0.91
CA SER A 47 -6.64 -0.53 0.68
C SER A 47 -8.09 -0.92 1.00
N ALA A 48 -8.68 -1.78 0.19
CA ALA A 48 -10.00 -2.35 0.47
C ALA A 48 -10.09 -3.79 -0.06
N ASP A 49 -10.70 -4.67 0.71
CA ASP A 49 -10.84 -6.09 0.44
C ASP A 49 -11.89 -6.38 -0.64
N ARG A 50 -11.56 -7.39 -1.44
CA ARG A 50 -12.47 -8.13 -2.31
C ARG A 50 -12.15 -9.62 -2.20
N ALA A 51 -12.81 -10.45 -3.01
CA ALA A 51 -12.60 -11.91 -3.05
C ALA A 51 -11.11 -12.34 -3.21
N ALA A 52 -10.24 -11.49 -3.78
CA ALA A 52 -8.82 -11.76 -4.00
C ALA A 52 -7.88 -11.13 -2.94
N GLY A 53 -8.42 -10.56 -1.85
CA GLY A 53 -7.68 -9.82 -0.82
C GLY A 53 -7.68 -8.30 -1.04
N ALA A 54 -6.91 -7.58 -0.22
CA ALA A 54 -6.83 -6.12 -0.22
C ALA A 54 -6.28 -5.56 -1.55
N GLU A 55 -7.07 -4.76 -2.25
CA GLU A 55 -6.69 -4.08 -3.49
C GLU A 55 -6.46 -2.58 -3.25
N LEU A 56 -5.77 -1.90 -4.16
CA LEU A 56 -5.61 -0.44 -4.10
C LEU A 56 -6.84 0.23 -4.73
N TRP A 57 -7.44 1.15 -4.00
CA TRP A 57 -8.58 1.96 -4.44
C TRP A 57 -8.25 3.44 -4.37
N LYS A 58 -8.90 4.24 -5.21
CA LYS A 58 -8.93 5.71 -5.11
C LYS A 58 -10.36 6.21 -5.14
N SER A 59 -10.62 7.36 -4.51
CA SER A 59 -11.92 8.02 -4.46
C SER A 59 -11.77 9.55 -4.43
N ASP A 60 -12.70 10.26 -5.07
CA ASP A 60 -12.95 11.70 -4.88
C ASP A 60 -14.12 11.97 -3.91
N GLY A 61 -14.62 10.92 -3.25
CA GLY A 61 -15.83 10.95 -2.43
C GLY A 61 -17.13 10.70 -3.20
N THR A 62 -17.09 10.40 -4.50
CA THR A 62 -18.26 9.98 -5.28
C THR A 62 -18.19 8.50 -5.63
N THR A 63 -19.34 7.84 -5.79
CA THR A 63 -19.42 6.43 -6.20
C THR A 63 -18.76 6.20 -7.56
N GLY A 64 -18.94 7.15 -8.50
CA GLY A 64 -18.45 7.06 -9.87
C GLY A 64 -16.92 7.13 -9.97
N ALA A 65 -16.27 8.00 -9.20
CA ALA A 65 -14.82 8.10 -9.18
C ALA A 65 -14.14 7.23 -8.10
N THR A 66 -14.91 6.40 -7.40
CA THR A 66 -14.36 5.37 -6.50
C THR A 66 -14.03 4.12 -7.29
N VAL A 67 -12.75 3.95 -7.66
CA VAL A 67 -12.29 2.93 -8.61
C VAL A 67 -11.02 2.23 -8.11
N ARG A 68 -10.85 0.98 -8.53
CA ARG A 68 -9.62 0.21 -8.31
C ARG A 68 -8.47 0.82 -9.13
N VAL A 69 -7.26 0.77 -8.57
CA VAL A 69 -6.03 1.27 -9.19
C VAL A 69 -5.06 0.11 -9.44
N GLY A 70 -4.70 -0.10 -10.70
CA GLY A 70 -3.79 -1.18 -11.09
C GLY A 70 -4.38 -2.59 -10.90
N ALA A 71 -3.58 -3.59 -11.24
CA ALA A 71 -3.91 -5.01 -11.10
C ALA A 71 -3.05 -5.64 -9.98
N VAL A 72 -3.16 -5.10 -8.77
CA VAL A 72 -2.40 -5.54 -7.60
C VAL A 72 -3.32 -5.96 -6.46
N SER A 73 -2.81 -6.81 -5.56
CA SER A 73 -3.46 -7.30 -4.34
C SER A 73 -2.50 -7.30 -3.15
N LEU A 74 -3.01 -7.63 -1.96
CA LEU A 74 -2.27 -7.62 -0.69
C LEU A 74 -1.64 -6.23 -0.40
N VAL A 75 -2.36 -5.18 -0.78
CA VAL A 75 -1.87 -3.80 -0.71
C VAL A 75 -1.75 -3.34 0.73
N SER A 76 -0.59 -2.79 1.09
CA SER A 76 -0.34 -2.21 2.42
C SER A 76 0.73 -1.12 2.39
N GLY A 77 0.82 -0.32 3.47
CA GLY A 77 1.91 0.64 3.66
C GLY A 77 1.90 1.84 2.71
N LEU A 78 0.72 2.35 2.35
CA LEU A 78 0.58 3.51 1.45
C LEU A 78 1.40 4.71 1.95
N THR A 79 2.36 5.17 1.15
CA THR A 79 3.30 6.24 1.50
C THR A 79 3.58 7.14 0.31
N VAL A 80 3.32 8.44 0.44
CA VAL A 80 3.62 9.42 -0.62
C VAL A 80 5.11 9.79 -0.58
N PHE A 81 5.79 9.66 -1.72
CA PHE A 81 7.19 10.06 -1.88
C PHE A 81 7.46 10.44 -3.33
N ASN A 82 8.26 11.49 -3.56
CA ASN A 82 8.76 11.88 -4.88
C ASN A 82 7.69 11.87 -6.01
N ASN A 83 6.55 12.51 -5.75
CA ASN A 83 5.41 12.62 -6.68
C ASN A 83 4.78 11.28 -7.12
N ALA A 84 4.88 10.26 -6.29
CA ALA A 84 4.19 8.97 -6.45
C ALA A 84 3.69 8.45 -5.10
N LEU A 85 2.73 7.53 -5.15
CA LEU A 85 2.28 6.76 -3.99
C LEU A 85 2.95 5.39 -4.03
N TYR A 86 3.79 5.10 -3.04
CA TYR A 86 4.49 3.83 -2.86
C TYR A 86 3.74 2.93 -1.88
N PHE A 87 3.83 1.62 -2.11
CA PHE A 87 3.14 0.62 -1.30
C PHE A 87 3.70 -0.78 -1.53
N SER A 88 3.46 -1.68 -0.59
CA SER A 88 3.73 -3.11 -0.76
C SER A 88 2.53 -3.77 -1.42
N ALA A 89 2.74 -4.60 -2.44
CA ALA A 89 1.67 -5.35 -3.10
C ALA A 89 2.19 -6.55 -3.91
N SER A 90 1.30 -7.41 -4.39
CA SER A 90 1.58 -8.51 -5.32
C SER A 90 0.74 -8.36 -6.59
N ASP A 91 1.28 -8.83 -7.72
CA ASP A 91 0.57 -9.00 -8.99
C ASP A 91 0.08 -10.45 -9.21
N GLY A 92 0.26 -11.32 -8.22
CA GLY A 92 -0.05 -12.75 -8.30
C GLY A 92 0.99 -13.59 -9.05
N VAL A 93 2.07 -12.98 -9.56
CA VAL A 93 3.19 -13.69 -10.21
C VAL A 93 4.39 -13.72 -9.30
N ALA A 94 4.80 -12.55 -8.79
CA ALA A 94 5.84 -12.43 -7.78
C ALA A 94 5.22 -12.42 -6.37
N GLY A 95 6.07 -12.66 -5.35
CA GLY A 95 5.75 -12.34 -3.96
C GLY A 95 5.34 -10.87 -3.76
N ILE A 96 5.13 -10.47 -2.50
CA ILE A 96 4.83 -9.07 -2.19
C ILE A 96 6.10 -8.24 -2.39
N GLU A 97 6.01 -7.20 -3.19
CA GLU A 97 7.14 -6.37 -3.62
C GLU A 97 6.82 -4.88 -3.44
N LEU A 98 7.80 -4.01 -3.72
CA LEU A 98 7.59 -2.56 -3.66
C LEU A 98 7.00 -2.08 -4.99
N TRP A 99 5.82 -1.47 -4.93
CA TRP A 99 5.10 -0.89 -6.06
C TRP A 99 4.92 0.61 -5.88
N LYS A 100 4.66 1.30 -6.99
CA LYS A 100 4.23 2.70 -6.97
C LYS A 100 3.15 2.97 -8.01
N THR A 101 2.30 3.95 -7.74
CA THR A 101 1.43 4.59 -8.73
C THR A 101 1.76 6.07 -8.85
N ASP A 102 1.91 6.56 -10.08
CA ASP A 102 2.23 7.98 -10.35
C ASP A 102 0.96 8.84 -10.50
N VAL A 103 1.14 10.15 -10.74
CA VAL A 103 0.04 11.09 -10.94
C VAL A 103 -0.79 10.81 -12.21
N ALA A 104 -0.25 10.08 -13.18
CA ALA A 104 -0.97 9.64 -14.37
C ALA A 104 -1.74 8.33 -14.11
N GLY A 105 -1.59 7.71 -12.93
CA GLY A 105 -2.19 6.43 -12.57
C GLY A 105 -1.42 5.22 -13.09
N SER A 106 -0.21 5.41 -13.63
CA SER A 106 0.66 4.30 -14.04
C SER A 106 1.14 3.56 -12.80
N THR A 107 0.79 2.28 -12.69
CA THR A 107 1.13 1.44 -11.53
C THR A 107 2.17 0.42 -11.93
N VAL A 108 3.35 0.49 -11.31
CA VAL A 108 4.51 -0.32 -11.70
C VAL A 108 5.26 -0.82 -10.46
N GLN A 109 5.88 -1.99 -10.60
CA GLN A 109 6.83 -2.49 -9.62
C GLN A 109 8.08 -1.60 -9.64
N VAL A 110 8.56 -1.17 -8.47
CA VAL A 110 9.77 -0.34 -8.35
C VAL A 110 11.02 -1.19 -8.50
N LYS A 111 11.06 -2.32 -7.79
CA LYS A 111 12.13 -3.32 -7.86
C LYS A 111 11.62 -4.63 -7.29
N GLY A 112 11.99 -5.74 -7.94
CA GLY A 112 11.93 -7.06 -7.32
C GLY A 112 13.11 -7.23 -6.38
N ILE A 113 12.84 -7.36 -5.09
CA ILE A 113 13.86 -7.59 -4.06
C ILE A 113 14.00 -9.09 -3.82
N ASN A 114 12.88 -9.78 -3.67
CA ASN A 114 12.80 -11.22 -3.55
C ASN A 114 11.40 -11.68 -3.92
N ASN A 115 11.31 -12.53 -4.93
CA ASN A 115 10.04 -13.03 -5.45
C ASN A 115 9.31 -14.00 -4.49
N THR A 116 9.73 -14.12 -3.23
CA THR A 116 9.02 -14.87 -2.17
C THR A 116 8.21 -13.94 -1.27
N THR A 117 7.15 -14.47 -0.66
CA THR A 117 6.27 -13.72 0.25
C THR A 117 6.96 -13.27 1.54
N LEU A 118 8.04 -13.94 1.96
CA LEU A 118 8.81 -13.57 3.16
C LEU A 118 9.65 -12.29 2.95
N GLY A 119 9.90 -11.93 1.69
CA GLY A 119 10.67 -10.75 1.26
C GLY A 119 9.97 -9.40 1.40
N ALA A 120 8.67 -9.40 1.75
CA ALA A 120 7.78 -8.24 1.60
C ALA A 120 8.36 -6.94 2.19
N PRO A 121 8.35 -5.82 1.44
CA PRO A 121 8.66 -4.51 1.99
C PRO A 121 7.72 -4.15 3.14
N ASN A 122 8.26 -3.61 4.23
CA ASN A 122 7.50 -3.20 5.40
C ASN A 122 8.06 -1.88 5.99
N ALA A 123 7.25 -1.17 6.77
CA ALA A 123 7.60 0.06 7.46
C ALA A 123 8.12 1.17 6.54
N LEU A 124 7.45 1.36 5.39
CA LEU A 124 7.77 2.42 4.43
C LEU A 124 7.77 3.78 5.15
N THR A 125 8.92 4.46 5.14
CA THR A 125 9.13 5.71 5.89
C THR A 125 9.97 6.67 5.05
N VAL A 126 9.51 7.91 4.91
CA VAL A 126 10.27 8.95 4.20
C VAL A 126 11.24 9.63 5.15
N LEU A 127 12.53 9.60 4.84
CA LEU A 127 13.57 10.27 5.61
C LEU A 127 14.70 10.76 4.69
N ASN A 128 15.14 12.01 4.87
CA ASN A 128 16.30 12.59 4.18
C ASN A 128 16.29 12.38 2.64
N ASN A 129 15.15 12.68 2.01
CA ASN A 129 14.94 12.54 0.57
C ASN A 129 15.10 11.10 0.03
N ALA A 130 14.78 10.11 0.88
CA ALA A 130 14.69 8.71 0.50
C ALA A 130 13.45 8.06 1.14
N LEU A 131 12.92 7.04 0.49
CA LEU A 131 11.96 6.11 1.08
C LEU A 131 12.75 4.92 1.65
N LEU A 132 12.74 4.79 2.97
CA LEU A 132 13.31 3.68 3.72
C LEU A 132 12.26 2.60 3.96
N PHE A 133 12.67 1.34 3.98
CA PHE A 133 11.80 0.20 4.29
C PHE A 133 12.65 -1.02 4.67
N SER A 134 12.05 -1.97 5.38
CA SER A 134 12.67 -3.28 5.62
C SER A 134 12.22 -4.28 4.55
N ALA A 135 13.12 -5.12 4.07
CA ALA A 135 12.81 -6.19 3.12
C ALA A 135 13.88 -7.30 3.21
N ASP A 136 13.54 -8.51 2.78
CA ASP A 136 14.44 -9.67 2.77
C ASP A 136 14.69 -10.11 1.31
N ASP A 137 15.95 -10.08 0.88
CA ASP A 137 16.35 -10.46 -0.49
C ASP A 137 16.52 -11.99 -0.69
N GLY A 138 16.27 -12.78 0.35
CA GLY A 138 16.43 -14.23 0.36
C GLY A 138 17.88 -14.68 0.54
N MET A 139 18.82 -13.75 0.67
CA MET A 139 20.25 -14.04 0.87
C MET A 139 20.75 -13.55 2.23
N THR A 140 20.31 -12.38 2.67
CA THR A 140 20.80 -11.74 3.90
C THR A 140 19.77 -11.55 4.99
N GLY A 141 18.60 -12.20 4.89
CA GLY A 141 17.51 -11.95 5.81
C GLY A 141 16.95 -10.54 5.69
N ARG A 142 16.11 -10.14 6.65
CA ARG A 142 15.42 -8.85 6.64
C ARG A 142 16.35 -7.70 7.02
N GLU A 143 16.63 -6.85 6.03
CA GLU A 143 17.58 -5.74 6.13
C GLU A 143 16.95 -4.38 5.83
N LEU A 144 17.69 -3.30 6.08
CA LEU A 144 17.26 -1.93 5.77
C LEU A 144 17.56 -1.57 4.31
N TRP A 145 16.52 -1.15 3.59
CA TRP A 145 16.59 -0.74 2.19
C TRP A 145 16.18 0.72 2.04
N ARG A 146 16.63 1.33 0.93
CA ARG A 146 16.24 2.67 0.51
C ARG A 146 15.97 2.74 -0.98
N THR A 147 15.04 3.61 -1.38
CA THR A 147 14.89 4.09 -2.76
C THR A 147 14.82 5.61 -2.80
N ASP A 148 15.39 6.22 -3.84
CA ASP A 148 15.20 7.64 -4.19
C ASP A 148 14.16 7.83 -5.30
N GLY A 149 13.54 6.74 -5.75
CA GLY A 149 12.57 6.69 -6.85
C GLY A 149 13.16 6.40 -8.22
N SER A 150 14.49 6.48 -8.37
CA SER A 150 15.25 6.08 -9.56
C SER A 150 16.07 4.81 -9.35
N GLY A 151 16.57 4.59 -8.13
CA GLY A 151 17.32 3.41 -7.73
C GLY A 151 16.89 2.89 -6.37
N THR A 152 17.15 1.60 -6.13
CA THR A 152 16.82 0.93 -4.87
C THR A 152 18.01 0.06 -4.43
N MET A 153 18.47 0.28 -3.20
CA MET A 153 19.66 -0.37 -2.65
C MET A 153 19.51 -0.65 -1.15
N ARG A 154 20.22 -1.67 -0.67
CA ARG A 154 20.38 -1.91 0.76
C ARG A 154 21.20 -0.77 1.37
N VAL A 155 20.72 -0.18 2.45
CA VAL A 155 21.40 0.94 3.16
C VAL A 155 22.64 0.41 3.86
N LYS A 156 22.46 -0.69 4.59
CA LYS A 156 23.50 -1.37 5.33
C LYS A 156 23.04 -2.79 5.61
N ASP A 157 23.99 -3.72 5.58
CA ASP A 157 23.83 -5.05 6.15
C ASP A 157 24.04 -4.91 7.67
N ILE A 158 22.93 -4.86 8.41
CA ILE A 158 22.95 -4.63 9.85
C ILE A 158 23.30 -5.93 10.56
N CYS A 159 22.88 -7.09 10.02
CA CYS A 159 23.24 -8.41 10.54
C CYS A 159 23.87 -9.31 9.45
N PRO A 160 25.21 -9.43 9.38
CA PRO A 160 25.87 -10.22 8.36
C PRO A 160 25.49 -11.71 8.40
N GLY A 161 25.16 -12.28 7.24
CA GLY A 161 24.77 -13.69 7.11
C GLY A 161 23.26 -13.83 6.92
N SER A 162 22.65 -14.90 7.42
CA SER A 162 21.21 -15.16 7.30
C SER A 162 20.40 -14.68 8.51
N CYS A 163 20.93 -13.73 9.30
CA CYS A 163 20.24 -13.20 10.47
C CYS A 163 19.50 -11.91 10.12
N ASP A 164 18.38 -11.67 10.80
CA ASP A 164 17.60 -10.46 10.55
C ASP A 164 18.21 -9.26 11.31
N GLY A 165 18.49 -8.17 10.61
CA GLY A 165 18.85 -6.89 11.23
C GLY A 165 17.68 -6.20 11.97
N LEU A 166 16.44 -6.63 11.69
CA LEU A 166 15.17 -6.12 12.24
C LEU A 166 15.14 -4.59 12.45
N PRO A 167 15.43 -3.79 11.41
CA PRO A 167 15.39 -2.34 11.55
C PRO A 167 13.97 -1.87 11.86
N VAL A 168 13.79 -1.24 13.02
CA VAL A 168 12.55 -0.53 13.36
C VAL A 168 12.68 0.89 12.84
N LEU A 169 11.90 1.21 11.80
CA LEU A 169 11.75 2.58 11.32
C LEU A 169 10.66 3.23 12.18
N VAL A 170 11.05 4.25 12.94
CA VAL A 170 10.12 5.07 13.73
C VAL A 170 9.87 6.36 12.95
N PRO A 171 8.61 6.72 12.66
CA PRO A 171 8.27 7.95 11.95
C PRO A 171 8.57 9.22 12.77
#